data_AF-A0A7Y0G4C6-F1
#
_entry.id   AF-A0A7Y0G4C6-F1
#
_cell.length_a   1.000
_cell.length_b   1.000
_cell.length_c   1.000
_cell.angle_alpha   90.00
_cell.angle_beta   90.00
_cell.angle_gamma   90.00
#
_symmetry.space_group_name_H-M   'P 1'
#
loop_
_entity.id
_entity.type
_entity.pdbx_description
1 polymer ?
#
loop_
_entity_poly.entity_id
_entity_poly.type
_entity_poly.pdbx_seq_one_letter_code
_entity_poly.pdbx_strand_id
1 'polypeptide(L)'
;MPAKSPLAAFETAVEHARTVGGKVLALVAATLHAQFPAGACLVLTRSREDGETRLFPHSIRDAEGVVLRDFEEESNHGGGSVLGGVPPELADRWGARDPASLSEVVEVLEAVEALAPYACFGFLPDALRTPEEVEREGRGWPTPLWLPLAPLS
;
A
#
# COMPACT_ATOMS: atom_id res chain seq x y z
N MET A 1 -11.49 27.25 31.32
CA MET A 1 -10.88 26.90 30.02
C MET A 1 -12.01 26.72 29.03
N PRO A 2 -12.07 27.43 27.90
CA PRO A 2 -13.12 27.22 26.92
C PRO A 2 -13.01 25.79 26.37
N ALA A 3 -14.13 25.06 26.34
CA ALA A 3 -14.20 23.75 25.71
C ALA A 3 -13.86 23.90 24.21
N LYS A 4 -12.95 23.08 23.69
CA LYS A 4 -12.71 23.00 22.24
C LYS A 4 -14.05 22.74 21.54
N SER A 5 -14.33 23.45 20.46
CA SER A 5 -15.53 23.18 19.66
C SER A 5 -15.50 21.71 19.18
N PRO A 6 -16.65 21.04 19.05
CA PRO A 6 -16.71 19.67 18.54
C PRO A 6 -15.98 19.49 17.20
N LEU A 7 -16.01 20.52 16.34
CA LEU A 7 -15.27 20.54 15.07
C LEU A 7 -13.76 20.49 15.26
N ALA A 8 -13.19 21.31 16.16
CA ALA A 8 -11.75 21.32 16.41
C ALA A 8 -11.26 19.99 17.02
N ALA A 9 -12.09 19.32 17.83
CA ALA A 9 -11.80 17.99 18.35
C ALA A 9 -11.79 16.93 17.24
N PHE A 10 -12.75 17.01 16.31
CA PHE A 10 -12.82 16.13 15.14
C PHE A 10 -11.61 16.29 14.20
N GLU A 11 -11.24 17.52 13.84
CA GLU A 11 -10.06 17.80 13.01
C GLU A 11 -8.77 17.26 13.64
N THR A 12 -8.62 17.44 14.96
CA THR A 12 -7.47 16.90 15.71
C THR A 12 -7.43 15.37 15.62
N ALA A 13 -8.58 14.70 15.73
CA ALA A 13 -8.67 13.25 15.66
C ALA A 13 -8.33 12.72 14.25
N VAL A 14 -8.82 13.39 13.20
CA VAL A 14 -8.50 13.05 11.80
C VAL A 14 -7.00 13.20 11.53
N GLU A 15 -6.39 14.29 11.98
CA GLU A 15 -4.95 14.52 11.77
C GLU A 15 -4.09 13.49 12.53
N HIS A 16 -4.50 13.14 13.74
CA HIS A 16 -3.84 12.09 14.50
C HIS A 16 -3.95 10.73 13.80
N ALA A 17 -5.13 10.38 13.28
CA ALA A 17 -5.33 9.14 12.53
C ALA A 17 -4.42 9.08 11.28
N ARG A 18 -4.32 10.17 10.52
CA ARG A 18 -3.40 10.26 9.36
C ARG A 18 -1.95 10.09 9.75
N THR A 19 -1.53 10.72 10.84
CA THR A 19 -0.16 10.58 11.36
C THR A 19 0.15 9.14 11.74
N VAL A 20 -0.80 8.42 12.37
CA VAL A 20 -0.65 7.00 12.68
C VAL A 20 -0.59 6.17 11.40
N GLY A 21 -1.50 6.42 10.45
CA GLY A 21 -1.51 5.75 9.14
C GLY A 21 -0.17 5.87 8.41
N GLY A 22 0.41 7.07 8.36
CA GLY A 22 1.73 7.29 7.74
C GLY A 22 2.86 6.48 8.41
N LYS A 23 2.85 6.34 9.74
CA LYS A 23 3.83 5.51 10.46
C LYS A 23 3.67 4.02 10.16
N VAL A 24 2.42 3.56 10.03
CA VAL A 24 2.12 2.19 9.64
C VAL A 24 2.59 1.92 8.21
N LEU A 25 2.30 2.82 7.26
CA LEU A 25 2.81 2.70 5.89
C LEU A 25 4.33 2.70 5.81
N ALA A 26 5.01 3.49 6.64
CA ALA A 26 6.47 3.46 6.72
C ALA A 26 6.99 2.09 7.22
N LEU A 27 6.29 1.42 8.14
CA LEU A 27 6.62 0.06 8.56
C LEU A 27 6.40 -0.95 7.43
N VAL A 28 5.28 -0.85 6.71
CA VAL A 28 5.00 -1.69 5.53
C VAL A 28 6.09 -1.52 4.48
N ALA A 29 6.42 -0.27 4.13
CA ALA A 29 7.46 0.07 3.17
C ALA A 29 8.82 -0.52 3.55
N ALA A 30 9.26 -0.32 4.80
CA ALA A 30 10.53 -0.86 5.29
C ALA A 30 10.57 -2.39 5.26
N THR A 31 9.46 -3.04 5.59
CA THR A 31 9.32 -4.51 5.58
C THR A 31 9.46 -5.05 4.16
N LEU A 32 8.69 -4.49 3.22
CA LEU A 32 8.75 -4.90 1.82
C LEU A 32 10.10 -4.57 1.19
N HIS A 33 10.74 -3.45 1.53
CA HIS A 33 12.08 -3.15 1.05
C HIS A 33 13.14 -4.15 1.57
N ALA A 34 12.99 -4.63 2.81
CA ALA A 34 13.88 -5.68 3.32
C ALA A 34 13.71 -7.02 2.58
N GLN A 35 12.48 -7.34 2.16
CA GLN A 35 12.18 -8.53 1.35
C GLN A 35 12.58 -8.37 -0.12
N PHE A 36 12.50 -7.14 -0.64
CA PHE A 36 12.79 -6.77 -2.02
C PHE A 36 13.74 -5.56 -2.07
N PRO A 37 15.06 -5.73 -1.85
CA PRO A 37 16.00 -4.62 -1.72
C PRO A 37 16.15 -3.74 -2.97
N ALA A 38 15.86 -4.27 -4.15
CA ALA A 38 15.83 -3.51 -5.41
C ALA A 38 14.46 -2.81 -5.65
N GLY A 39 13.46 -3.08 -4.82
CA GLY A 39 12.12 -2.51 -4.94
C GLY A 39 12.10 -1.04 -4.54
N ALA A 40 11.69 -0.20 -5.49
CA ALA A 40 11.49 1.23 -5.28
C ALA A 40 10.04 1.55 -4.86
N CYS A 41 9.05 0.78 -5.34
CA CYS A 41 7.66 0.98 -4.97
C CYS A 41 6.82 -0.30 -4.96
N LEU A 42 5.77 -0.27 -4.13
CA LEU A 42 4.63 -1.16 -4.22
C LEU A 42 3.53 -0.45 -5.02
N VAL A 43 3.05 -1.09 -6.08
CA VAL A 43 1.91 -0.66 -6.88
C VAL A 43 0.65 -1.31 -6.32
N LEU A 44 -0.38 -0.49 -6.14
CA LEU A 44 -1.66 -0.88 -5.59
C LEU A 44 -2.75 -0.57 -6.62
N THR A 45 -3.62 -1.53 -6.91
CA THR A 45 -4.78 -1.33 -7.76
C THR A 45 -6.04 -1.33 -6.91
N ARG A 46 -7.10 -0.74 -7.46
CA ARG A 46 -8.44 -0.84 -6.89
C ARG A 46 -9.27 -1.72 -7.79
N SER A 47 -9.68 -2.88 -7.26
CA SER A 47 -10.66 -3.70 -7.94
C SER A 47 -12.06 -3.37 -7.42
N ARG A 48 -13.04 -3.44 -8.31
CA ARG A 48 -14.45 -3.52 -7.95
C ARG A 48 -14.88 -4.97 -8.02
N GLU A 49 -14.64 -5.70 -6.95
CA GLU A 49 -15.25 -7.02 -6.77
C GLU A 49 -16.50 -6.85 -5.91
N ASP A 50 -17.60 -7.48 -6.32
CA ASP A 50 -18.86 -7.53 -5.57
C ASP A 50 -19.44 -6.17 -5.16
N GLY A 51 -19.12 -5.11 -5.91
CA GLY A 51 -19.60 -3.74 -5.64
C GLY A 51 -18.81 -2.99 -4.57
N GLU A 52 -17.80 -3.62 -3.95
CA GLU A 52 -16.88 -2.98 -3.02
C GLU A 52 -15.60 -2.56 -3.75
N THR A 53 -15.11 -1.36 -3.46
CA THR A 53 -13.79 -0.93 -3.96
C THR A 53 -12.76 -1.30 -2.91
N ARG A 54 -11.95 -2.32 -3.20
CA ARG A 54 -10.90 -2.83 -2.32
C ARG A 54 -9.51 -2.57 -2.89
N LEU A 55 -8.53 -2.43 -2.02
CA LEU A 55 -7.17 -2.09 -2.38
C LEU A 55 -6.34 -3.38 -2.45
N PHE A 56 -5.71 -3.63 -3.60
CA PHE A 56 -4.96 -4.85 -3.84
C PHE A 56 -3.51 -4.54 -4.24
N PRO A 57 -2.52 -5.25 -3.67
CA PRO A 57 -1.17 -5.30 -4.19
C PRO A 57 -1.18 -5.84 -5.62
N HIS A 58 -0.66 -5.05 -6.55
CA HIS A 58 -0.51 -5.46 -7.95
C HIS A 58 0.91 -5.96 -8.19
N SER A 59 1.92 -5.13 -7.90
CA SER A 59 3.31 -5.48 -8.15
C SER A 59 4.30 -4.70 -7.30
N ILE A 60 5.50 -5.24 -7.08
CA ILE A 60 6.67 -4.46 -6.63
C ILE A 60 7.53 -4.13 -7.85
N ARG A 61 7.92 -2.86 -7.98
CA ARG A 61 8.74 -2.36 -9.10
C ARG A 61 10.03 -1.72 -8.61
N ASP A 62 11.07 -1.75 -9.43
CA ASP A 62 12.29 -0.97 -9.23
C ASP A 62 12.12 0.50 -9.67
N ALA A 63 13.21 1.28 -9.65
CA ALA A 63 13.19 2.70 -9.96
C ALA A 63 12.95 3.00 -11.45
N GLU A 64 13.20 2.01 -12.30
CA GLU A 64 13.00 2.04 -13.74
C GLU A 64 11.61 1.53 -14.15
N GLY A 65 10.80 1.08 -13.19
CA GLY A 65 9.46 0.54 -13.41
C GLY A 65 9.43 -0.94 -13.80
N VAL A 66 10.56 -1.65 -13.73
CA VAL A 66 10.62 -3.10 -13.98
C VAL A 66 9.92 -3.84 -12.84
N VAL A 67 9.04 -4.78 -13.20
CA VAL A 67 8.33 -5.63 -12.24
C VAL A 67 9.29 -6.65 -11.64
N LEU A 68 9.54 -6.52 -10.34
CA LEU A 68 10.34 -7.47 -9.54
C LEU A 68 9.47 -8.59 -8.95
N ARG A 69 8.21 -8.27 -8.68
CA ARG A 69 7.21 -9.20 -8.13
C ARG A 69 5.84 -8.84 -8.68
N ASP A 70 5.14 -9.83 -9.23
CA ASP A 70 3.76 -9.73 -9.69
C ASP A 70 2.85 -10.52 -8.72
N PHE A 71 1.77 -9.90 -8.24
CA PHE A 71 0.80 -10.53 -7.34
C PHE A 71 -0.53 -10.90 -8.03
N GLU A 72 -0.82 -10.38 -9.23
CA GLU A 72 -2.00 -10.77 -10.02
C GLU A 72 -1.83 -12.19 -10.56
N GLU A 73 -0.62 -12.57 -10.98
CA GLU A 73 -0.39 -13.94 -11.46
C GLU A 73 -0.60 -14.99 -10.36
N GLU A 74 -0.16 -14.75 -9.12
CA GLU A 74 -0.21 -15.78 -8.06
C GLU A 74 -1.60 -16.02 -7.49
N SER A 75 -2.42 -14.98 -7.39
CA SER A 75 -3.81 -15.09 -6.94
C SER A 75 -4.65 -15.97 -7.87
N ASN A 76 -4.31 -16.02 -9.16
CA ASN A 76 -4.95 -16.89 -10.15
C ASN A 76 -4.52 -18.38 -10.06
N HIS A 77 -3.40 -18.69 -9.42
CA HIS A 77 -2.83 -20.05 -9.39
C HIS A 77 -3.07 -20.82 -8.08
N GLY A 78 -3.87 -20.29 -7.14
CA GLY A 78 -4.36 -21.01 -5.96
C GLY A 78 -3.31 -21.34 -4.89
N GLY A 79 -2.05 -20.91 -5.07
CA GLY A 79 -1.05 -20.88 -4.01
C GLY A 79 -1.13 -19.54 -3.31
N GLY A 80 -1.38 -19.51 -1.99
CA GLY A 80 -1.32 -18.26 -1.24
C GLY A 80 0.03 -17.59 -1.47
N SER A 81 0.01 -16.33 -1.92
CA SER A 81 1.24 -15.56 -2.17
C SER A 81 1.95 -15.32 -0.84
N VAL A 82 3.11 -15.94 -0.68
CA VAL A 82 3.97 -15.73 0.49
C VAL A 82 5.01 -14.69 0.10
N LEU A 83 5.13 -13.65 0.93
CA LEU A 83 6.22 -12.68 0.78
C LEU A 83 7.54 -13.31 1.26
N GLY A 84 8.68 -12.70 0.91
CA GLY A 84 9.99 -13.19 1.32
C GLY A 84 10.18 -13.22 2.85
N GLY A 85 11.28 -13.81 3.32
CA GLY A 85 11.62 -13.78 4.75
C GLY A 85 11.80 -12.36 5.27
N VAL A 86 11.29 -12.09 6.48
CA VAL A 86 11.36 -10.76 7.13
C VAL A 86 12.40 -10.79 8.24
N PRO A 87 13.30 -9.79 8.34
CA PRO A 87 14.21 -9.67 9.47
C PRO A 87 13.46 -9.62 10.81
N PRO A 88 13.92 -10.34 11.86
CA PRO A 88 13.21 -10.42 13.14
C PRO A 88 12.86 -9.06 13.76
N GLU A 89 13.77 -8.09 13.65
CA GLU A 89 13.58 -6.74 14.19
C GLU A 89 12.44 -5.97 13.52
N LEU A 90 12.13 -6.27 12.24
CA LEU A 90 10.97 -5.72 11.56
C LEU A 90 9.73 -6.52 11.92
N ALA A 91 9.83 -7.86 11.98
CA ALA A 91 8.71 -8.72 12.34
C ALA A 91 8.11 -8.40 13.70
N ASP A 92 8.94 -8.17 14.72
CA ASP A 92 8.47 -7.82 16.07
C ASP A 92 7.62 -6.53 16.10
N ARG A 93 7.82 -5.61 15.15
CA ARG A 93 7.09 -4.34 15.08
C ARG A 93 5.66 -4.49 14.54
N TRP A 94 5.35 -5.62 13.90
CA TRP A 94 4.00 -5.94 13.43
C TRP A 94 3.10 -6.51 14.55
N GLY A 95 3.68 -6.82 15.71
CA GLY A 95 2.94 -7.32 16.86
C GLY A 95 2.43 -8.73 16.61
N ALA A 96 1.11 -8.91 16.63
CA ALA A 96 0.49 -10.21 16.38
C ALA A 96 0.33 -10.55 14.89
N ARG A 97 0.60 -9.58 13.99
CA ARG A 97 0.45 -9.76 12.55
C ARG A 97 1.69 -10.36 11.91
N ASP A 98 1.53 -11.25 10.94
CA ASP A 98 2.60 -11.85 10.14
C ASP A 98 2.95 -10.98 8.91
N PRO A 99 4.11 -10.31 8.90
CA PRO A 99 4.56 -9.50 7.75
C PRO A 99 4.97 -10.33 6.52
N ALA A 100 5.14 -11.65 6.64
CA ALA A 100 5.38 -12.52 5.48
C ALA A 100 4.08 -12.94 4.77
N SER A 101 2.92 -12.70 5.40
CA SER A 101 1.61 -12.99 4.86
C SER A 101 1.08 -11.82 4.02
N LEU A 102 0.92 -12.02 2.71
CA LEU A 102 0.37 -10.97 1.84
C LEU A 102 -1.01 -10.51 2.32
N SER A 103 -1.87 -11.42 2.77
CA SER A 103 -3.23 -11.07 3.23
C SER A 103 -3.19 -10.13 4.42
N GLU A 104 -2.28 -10.34 5.37
CA GLU A 104 -2.18 -9.47 6.55
C GLU A 104 -1.61 -8.09 6.19
N VAL A 105 -0.68 -8.02 5.23
CA VAL A 105 -0.21 -6.75 4.65
C VAL A 105 -1.37 -6.01 3.98
N VAL A 106 -2.21 -6.71 3.20
CA VAL A 106 -3.40 -6.11 2.56
C VAL A 106 -4.36 -5.56 3.61
N GLU A 107 -4.68 -6.33 4.64
CA GLU A 107 -5.54 -5.86 5.72
C GLU A 107 -4.99 -4.60 6.42
N VAL A 108 -3.67 -4.48 6.57
CA VAL A 108 -3.04 -3.26 7.10
C VAL A 108 -3.25 -2.09 6.13
N LEU A 109 -2.99 -2.28 4.83
CA LEU A 109 -3.12 -1.24 3.81
C LEU A 109 -4.56 -0.74 3.67
N GLU A 110 -5.54 -1.65 3.66
CA GLU A 110 -6.96 -1.32 3.64
C GLU A 110 -7.39 -0.58 4.90
N ALA A 111 -6.93 -1.01 6.07
CA ALA A 111 -7.21 -0.31 7.32
C ALA A 111 -6.67 1.11 7.33
N VAL A 112 -5.47 1.35 6.76
CA VAL A 112 -4.93 2.71 6.61
C VAL A 112 -5.73 3.53 5.61
N GLU A 113 -6.07 2.96 4.45
CA GLU A 113 -6.88 3.64 3.43
C GLU A 113 -8.25 4.06 3.97
N ALA A 114 -8.87 3.22 4.81
CA ALA A 114 -10.16 3.52 5.44
C ALA A 114 -10.11 4.72 6.41
N LEU A 115 -8.94 5.10 6.94
CA LEU A 115 -8.81 6.28 7.81
C LEU A 115 -9.06 7.58 7.06
N ALA A 116 -8.55 7.68 5.84
CA ALA A 116 -8.68 8.86 4.99
C ALA A 116 -8.46 8.45 3.52
N PRO A 117 -9.53 8.08 2.80
CA PRO A 117 -9.40 7.59 1.44
C PRO A 117 -8.63 8.55 0.53
N TYR A 118 -7.69 8.03 -0.25
CA TYR A 118 -6.78 8.76 -1.16
C TYR A 118 -5.81 9.74 -0.49
N ALA A 119 -5.82 9.87 0.85
CA ALA A 119 -4.92 10.79 1.54
C ALA A 119 -3.57 10.15 1.90
N CYS A 120 -3.54 8.82 2.02
CA CYS A 120 -2.37 8.09 2.51
C CYS A 120 -1.49 7.51 1.38
N PHE A 121 -2.01 7.43 0.15
CA PHE A 121 -1.28 6.93 -1.02
C PHE A 121 -1.26 7.97 -2.13
N GLY A 122 -0.16 8.03 -2.88
CA GLY A 122 -0.10 8.81 -4.11
C GLY A 122 -0.63 8.02 -5.31
N PHE A 123 -0.86 8.71 -6.43
CA PHE A 123 -1.01 8.07 -7.73
C PHE A 123 0.36 7.65 -8.28
N LEU A 124 0.39 6.52 -8.97
CA LEU A 124 1.61 6.00 -9.60
C LEU A 124 2.12 7.00 -10.66
N PRO A 125 3.38 7.48 -10.57
CA PRO A 125 3.94 8.41 -11.54
C PRO A 125 3.98 7.81 -12.95
N ASP A 126 3.70 8.64 -13.97
CA ASP A 126 3.65 8.27 -15.39
C ASP A 126 4.88 7.51 -15.88
N ALA A 127 6.07 7.90 -15.43
CA ALA A 127 7.31 7.25 -15.80
C ALA A 127 7.41 5.79 -15.34
N LEU A 128 6.64 5.41 -14.32
CA LEU A 128 6.59 4.06 -13.76
C LEU A 128 5.36 3.27 -14.23
N ARG A 129 4.49 3.86 -15.06
CA ARG A 129 3.27 3.20 -15.57
C ARG A 129 3.58 2.35 -16.80
N THR A 130 2.98 1.16 -16.88
CA THR A 130 3.05 0.34 -18.10
C THR A 130 2.08 0.86 -19.16
N PRO A 131 2.28 0.54 -20.46
CA PRO A 131 1.33 0.90 -21.51
C PRO A 131 -0.09 0.41 -21.23
N GLU A 132 -0.24 -0.78 -20.66
CA GLU A 132 -1.53 -1.39 -20.31
C GLU A 132 -2.26 -0.60 -19.22
N GLU A 133 -1.54 -0.06 -18.23
CA GLU A 133 -2.12 0.77 -17.16
C GLU A 133 -2.66 2.09 -17.72
N VAL A 134 -1.91 2.72 -18.64
CA VAL A 134 -2.34 3.94 -19.33
C VAL A 134 -3.59 3.67 -20.19
N GLU A 135 -3.62 2.55 -20.91
CA GLU A 135 -4.77 2.16 -21.71
C GLU A 135 -6.01 1.87 -20.85
N ARG A 136 -5.84 1.15 -19.73
CA ARG A 136 -6.92 0.84 -18.77
C ARG A 136 -7.52 2.13 -18.20
N GLU A 137 -6.69 3.09 -17.79
CA GLU A 137 -7.15 4.41 -17.33
C GLU A 137 -7.98 5.13 -18.41
N GLY A 138 -7.53 5.11 -19.67
CA GLY A 138 -8.27 5.68 -20.81
C GLY A 138 -9.65 5.03 -21.03
N ARG A 139 -9.86 3.81 -20.54
CA ARG A 139 -11.15 3.09 -20.55
C ARG A 139 -11.99 3.32 -19.28
N GLY A 140 -11.56 4.21 -18.39
CA GLY A 140 -12.27 4.57 -17.16
C GLY A 140 -11.92 3.71 -15.94
N TRP A 141 -10.85 2.92 -16.00
CA TRP A 141 -10.34 2.23 -14.81
C TRP A 141 -9.62 3.21 -13.87
N PRO A 142 -9.64 2.97 -12.55
CA PRO A 142 -8.89 3.79 -11.61
C PRO A 142 -7.39 3.77 -11.90
N THR A 143 -6.75 4.94 -11.83
CA THR A 143 -5.29 5.06 -11.85
C THR A 143 -4.67 4.26 -10.70
N PRO A 144 -3.62 3.45 -10.94
CA PRO A 144 -2.90 2.76 -9.88
C PRO A 144 -2.36 3.73 -8.82
N LEU A 145 -2.36 3.28 -7.58
CA LEU A 145 -1.74 3.96 -6.45
C LEU A 145 -0.36 3.37 -6.19
N TRP A 146 0.47 4.08 -5.43
CA TRP A 146 1.79 3.60 -5.06
C TRP A 146 2.18 3.93 -3.63
N LEU A 147 3.00 3.06 -3.06
CA LEU A 147 3.71 3.24 -1.80
C LEU A 147 5.22 3.16 -2.10
N PRO A 148 5.99 4.25 -1.92
CA PRO A 148 7.45 4.17 -2.04
C PRO A 148 8.05 3.24 -0.98
N LEU A 149 8.94 2.34 -1.40
CA LEU A 149 9.62 1.38 -0.54
C LEU A 149 11.02 1.87 -0.13
N ALA A 150 11.75 2.42 -1.11
CA ALA A 150 13.01 3.10 -0.86
C ALA A 150 12.75 4.56 -0.43
N PRO A 151 13.63 5.16 0.39
CA PRO A 151 13.62 6.60 0.60
C PRO A 151 13.75 7.31 -0.75
N LEU A 152 12.80 8.19 -1.07
CA LEU A 152 12.91 9.06 -2.24
C LEU A 152 14.17 9.91 -2.06
N SER A 153 15.14 9.75 -2.97
CA SER A 153 16.42 10.47 -2.95
C SER A 153 16.24 11.94 -3.30
#